data_AF-V4T7A1-F1
#
_entry.id   AF-V4T7A1-F1
#
_cell.length_a   1.000
_cell.length_b   1.000
_cell.length_c   1.000
_cell.angle_alpha   90.00
_cell.angle_beta   90.00
_cell.angle_gamma   90.00
#
_symmetry.space_group_name_H-M   'P 1'
#
loop_
_entity.id
_entity.type
_entity.pdbx_description
1 polymer ?
#
loop_
_entity_poly.entity_id
_entity_poly.type
_entity_poly.pdbx_seq_one_letter_code
_entity_poly.pdbx_strand_id
1 'polypeptide(L)'
;VWHTHSSVECNGLLSKSPENILKCLLKTSLNRYRGDISLEKFTLIIQLSDDLKFVSSVYRCLRYAVESNVNELKLGFCCPYSNYPDSYYNLPQLVFYAKSMALLELDSCKLESPRGNVILSCLMELCLRHVCADDQVIKDLLSGCPLIEFISIISCQGLKHLELPNLGKLKEFKVYDEYGLERVYIHGVSAHSVDIIALHILPHINIAACKNLKKL
;
A
#
# COMPACT_ATOMS: atom_id res chain seq x y z
N VAL A 1 7.03 -2.17 -28.75
CA VAL A 1 5.70 -1.57 -28.51
C VAL A 1 5.58 -0.96 -27.09
N TRP A 2 6.58 -1.07 -26.21
CA TRP A 2 6.52 -0.59 -24.80
C TRP A 2 7.03 0.86 -24.57
N HIS A 3 7.29 1.63 -25.63
CA HIS A 3 8.07 2.87 -25.55
C HIS A 3 7.25 4.16 -25.41
N THR A 4 5.92 4.09 -25.34
CA THR A 4 5.04 5.30 -25.37
C THR A 4 4.02 5.40 -24.24
N HIS A 5 3.86 4.39 -23.38
CA HIS A 5 2.83 4.40 -22.34
C HIS A 5 3.40 4.85 -21.00
N SER A 6 2.80 5.84 -20.34
CA SER A 6 3.21 6.37 -19.02
C SER A 6 3.04 5.35 -17.87
N SER A 7 2.28 4.28 -18.11
CA SER A 7 2.09 3.14 -17.20
C SER A 7 3.12 2.03 -17.45
N VAL A 8 3.60 1.41 -16.36
CA VAL A 8 4.34 0.15 -16.36
C VAL A 8 3.56 -0.86 -15.53
N GLU A 9 3.08 -1.92 -16.17
CA GLU A 9 2.38 -3.01 -15.51
C GLU A 9 3.13 -4.32 -15.72
N CYS A 10 3.35 -5.06 -14.63
CA CYS A 10 3.91 -6.40 -14.68
C CYS A 10 3.09 -7.35 -13.82
N ASN A 11 2.40 -8.27 -14.50
CA ASN A 11 1.63 -9.35 -13.90
C ASN A 11 2.34 -10.67 -14.19
N GLY A 12 3.16 -11.13 -13.23
CA GLY A 12 3.97 -12.34 -13.33
C GLY A 12 3.22 -13.65 -13.04
N LEU A 13 1.88 -13.62 -13.02
CA LEU A 13 1.02 -14.76 -12.65
C LEU A 13 1.09 -15.94 -13.65
N LEU A 14 1.66 -15.74 -14.84
CA LEU A 14 1.67 -16.74 -15.94
C LEU A 14 3.06 -16.88 -16.62
N SER A 15 4.04 -17.39 -15.88
CA SER A 15 5.30 -18.01 -16.37
C SER A 15 6.40 -17.16 -17.04
N LYS A 16 7.62 -17.75 -17.01
CA LYS A 16 8.98 -17.24 -17.27
C LYS A 16 9.56 -16.50 -16.07
N SER A 17 10.72 -16.97 -15.58
CA SER A 17 11.29 -16.66 -14.27
C SER A 17 11.07 -15.20 -13.81
N PRO A 18 10.71 -14.97 -12.53
CA PRO A 18 10.58 -13.61 -11.97
C PRO A 18 11.77 -12.70 -12.32
N GLU A 19 12.96 -13.30 -12.41
CA GLU A 19 14.20 -12.63 -12.84
C GLU A 19 14.14 -12.03 -14.25
N ASN A 20 13.54 -12.71 -15.23
CA ASN A 20 13.45 -12.19 -16.60
C ASN A 20 12.45 -11.03 -16.69
N ILE A 21 11.36 -11.09 -15.92
CA ILE A 21 10.38 -10.01 -15.81
C ILE A 21 11.03 -8.79 -15.13
N LEU A 22 11.75 -9.00 -14.03
CA LEU A 22 12.50 -7.96 -13.32
C LEU A 22 13.62 -7.36 -14.19
N LYS A 23 14.35 -8.16 -14.96
CA LYS A 23 15.33 -7.65 -15.93
C LYS A 23 14.69 -6.80 -17.02
N CYS A 24 13.54 -7.21 -17.54
CA CYS A 24 12.78 -6.42 -18.52
C CYS A 24 12.27 -5.11 -17.91
N LEU A 25 11.77 -5.14 -16.67
CA LEU A 25 11.36 -3.95 -15.93
C LEU A 25 12.52 -3.00 -15.66
N LEU A 26 13.65 -3.51 -15.20
CA LEU A 26 14.88 -2.72 -14.98
C LEU A 26 15.39 -2.11 -16.28
N LYS A 27 15.36 -2.85 -17.38
CA LYS A 27 15.77 -2.33 -18.69
C LYS A 27 14.80 -1.28 -19.21
N THR A 28 13.50 -1.46 -18.99
CA THR A 28 12.46 -0.52 -19.43
C THR A 28 12.47 0.76 -18.60
N SER A 29 12.64 0.66 -17.28
CA SER A 29 12.81 1.79 -16.37
C SER A 29 14.08 2.59 -16.67
N LEU A 30 15.24 1.92 -16.79
CA LEU A 30 16.51 2.59 -17.10
C LEU A 30 16.51 3.31 -18.45
N ASN A 31 15.86 2.73 -19.47
CA ASN A 31 15.74 3.37 -20.77
C ASN A 31 14.81 4.59 -20.74
N ARG A 32 13.80 4.59 -19.87
CA ARG A 32 12.87 5.72 -19.70
C ARG A 32 13.47 6.86 -18.91
N TYR A 33 14.25 6.56 -17.87
CA TYR A 33 15.04 7.56 -17.13
C TYR A 33 15.90 8.42 -18.07
N ARG A 34 16.55 7.78 -19.04
CA ARG A 34 17.40 8.47 -20.02
C ARG A 34 16.62 9.30 -21.04
N GLY A 35 15.31 9.09 -21.18
CA GLY A 35 14.45 9.76 -22.14
C GLY A 35 13.52 10.82 -21.55
N ASP A 36 13.65 11.13 -20.25
CA ASP A 36 12.81 12.11 -19.52
C ASP A 36 11.30 11.79 -19.57
N ILE A 37 10.96 10.50 -19.59
CA ILE A 37 9.57 10.02 -19.63
C ILE A 37 9.06 9.86 -18.20
N SER A 38 8.09 10.69 -17.80
CA SER A 38 7.43 10.59 -16.50
C SER A 38 6.73 9.24 -16.33
N LEU A 39 7.03 8.53 -15.24
CA LEU A 39 6.34 7.30 -14.87
C LEU A 39 5.09 7.67 -14.08
N GLU A 40 3.91 7.49 -14.67
CA GLU A 40 2.66 7.85 -14.01
C GLU A 40 2.16 6.70 -13.13
N LYS A 41 2.22 5.46 -13.63
CA LYS A 41 1.71 4.28 -12.94
C LYS A 41 2.75 3.17 -12.91
N PHE A 42 2.91 2.52 -11.76
CA PHE A 42 3.78 1.37 -11.58
C PHE A 42 3.03 0.26 -10.84
N THR A 43 2.78 -0.84 -11.54
CA THR A 43 2.14 -2.04 -11.00
C THR A 43 3.09 -3.22 -11.07
N LEU A 44 3.37 -3.85 -9.93
CA LEU A 44 4.19 -5.03 -9.82
C LEU A 44 3.45 -6.12 -9.04
N ILE A 45 2.99 -7.15 -9.74
CA ILE A 45 2.33 -8.32 -9.15
C ILE A 45 3.14 -9.55 -9.53
N ILE A 46 3.87 -10.12 -8.57
CA ILE A 46 4.82 -11.22 -8.81
C ILE A 46 4.81 -12.23 -7.67
N GLN A 47 5.29 -13.44 -7.94
CA GLN A 47 5.53 -14.42 -6.89
C GLN A 47 6.73 -14.00 -6.02
N LEU A 48 6.57 -14.05 -4.70
CA LEU A 48 7.65 -13.76 -3.75
C LEU A 48 8.77 -14.80 -3.88
N SER A 49 10.01 -14.33 -3.73
CA SER A 49 11.20 -15.17 -3.71
C SER A 49 12.22 -14.60 -2.71
N ASP A 50 12.83 -15.49 -1.93
CA ASP A 50 13.90 -15.13 -0.98
C ASP A 50 15.27 -14.93 -1.66
N ASP A 51 15.34 -15.06 -2.99
CA ASP A 51 16.56 -14.79 -3.73
C ASP A 51 17.00 -13.33 -3.58
N LEU A 52 18.26 -13.11 -3.17
CA LEU A 52 18.78 -11.76 -2.92
C LEU A 52 18.78 -10.88 -4.18
N LYS A 53 18.96 -11.46 -5.38
CA LYS A 53 18.92 -10.69 -6.63
C LYS A 53 17.49 -10.30 -6.97
N PHE A 54 16.51 -11.14 -6.65
CA PHE A 54 15.09 -10.79 -6.73
C PHE A 54 14.79 -9.59 -5.84
N VAL A 55 15.10 -9.66 -4.54
CA VAL A 55 14.84 -8.56 -3.58
C VAL A 55 15.53 -7.26 -4.02
N SER A 56 16.80 -7.35 -4.43
CA SER A 56 17.57 -6.22 -4.95
C SER A 56 16.94 -5.61 -6.21
N SER A 57 16.43 -6.45 -7.11
CA SER A 57 15.80 -5.98 -8.36
C SER A 57 14.47 -5.28 -8.10
N VAL A 58 13.64 -5.83 -7.20
CA VAL A 58 12.39 -5.18 -6.77
C VAL A 58 12.70 -3.83 -6.13
N TYR A 59 13.66 -3.78 -5.20
CA TYR A 59 14.09 -2.53 -4.56
C TYR A 59 14.52 -1.48 -5.60
N ARG A 60 15.31 -1.87 -6.60
CA ARG A 60 15.75 -0.96 -7.68
C ARG A 60 14.58 -0.43 -8.51
N CYS A 61 13.60 -1.28 -8.83
CA CYS A 61 12.40 -0.85 -9.54
C CYS A 61 11.58 0.15 -8.70
N LEU A 62 11.39 -0.11 -7.41
CA LEU A 62 10.67 0.79 -6.49
C LEU A 62 11.38 2.13 -6.34
N ARG A 63 12.71 2.09 -6.15
CA ARG A 63 13.53 3.29 -6.08
C ARG A 63 13.35 4.13 -7.34
N TYR A 64 13.42 3.51 -8.51
CA TYR A 64 13.20 4.22 -9.77
C TYR A 64 11.80 4.83 -9.85
N ALA A 65 10.76 4.08 -9.49
CA ALA A 65 9.38 4.56 -9.55
C ALA A 65 9.19 5.81 -8.68
N VAL A 66 9.70 5.77 -7.45
CA VAL A 66 9.63 6.92 -6.52
C VAL A 66 10.48 8.09 -7.01
N GLU A 67 11.72 7.87 -7.46
CA GLU A 67 12.58 8.91 -8.03
C GLU A 67 11.99 9.53 -9.32
N SER A 68 11.10 8.80 -10.01
CA SER A 68 10.36 9.28 -11.19
C SER A 68 9.04 9.98 -10.86
N ASN A 69 8.77 10.26 -9.58
CA ASN A 69 7.53 10.89 -9.11
C ASN A 69 6.26 10.11 -9.50
N VAL A 70 6.28 8.78 -9.34
CA VAL A 70 5.12 7.94 -9.64
C VAL A 70 3.84 8.44 -8.96
N ASN A 71 2.75 8.48 -9.73
CA ASN A 71 1.43 8.91 -9.26
C ASN A 71 0.65 7.72 -8.66
N GLU A 72 0.71 6.55 -9.29
CA GLU A 72 0.04 5.33 -8.79
C GLU A 72 1.03 4.19 -8.60
N LEU A 73 1.15 3.68 -7.38
CA LEU A 73 2.00 2.55 -7.04
C LEU A 73 1.16 1.38 -6.54
N LYS A 74 1.24 0.25 -7.25
CA LYS A 74 0.54 -1.00 -6.90
C LYS A 74 1.52 -2.15 -6.77
N LEU A 75 1.59 -2.76 -5.60
CA LEU A 75 2.50 -3.87 -5.32
C LEU A 75 1.71 -5.06 -4.81
N GLY A 76 1.97 -6.24 -5.36
CA GLY A 76 1.40 -7.48 -4.86
C GLY A 76 2.40 -8.62 -4.95
N PHE A 77 2.55 -9.35 -3.84
CA PHE A 77 3.47 -10.46 -3.75
C PHE A 77 2.72 -11.76 -3.45
N CYS A 78 2.57 -12.62 -4.46
CA CYS A 78 1.90 -13.90 -4.27
C CYS A 78 2.85 -14.87 -3.57
N CYS A 79 2.40 -15.50 -2.48
CA CYS A 79 3.17 -16.52 -1.78
C CYS A 79 2.58 -17.92 -2.08
N PRO A 80 3.34 -18.85 -2.69
CA PRO A 80 2.85 -20.20 -2.99
C PRO A 80 2.63 -21.07 -1.74
N TYR A 81 3.27 -20.69 -0.64
CA TYR A 81 3.31 -21.45 0.62
C TYR A 81 2.53 -20.67 1.68
N SER A 82 1.22 -20.50 1.44
CA SER A 82 0.28 -19.64 2.17
C SER A 82 0.02 -20.01 3.64
N ASN A 83 0.86 -20.84 4.27
CA ASN A 83 0.70 -21.29 5.66
C ASN A 83 1.79 -20.77 6.61
N TYR A 84 2.74 -19.95 6.13
CA TYR A 84 3.80 -19.39 6.97
C TYR A 84 3.61 -17.87 7.22
N PRO A 85 3.73 -17.42 8.49
CA PRO A 85 3.58 -16.02 8.89
C PRO A 85 4.67 -15.08 8.34
N ASP A 86 5.74 -15.60 7.74
CA ASP A 86 6.85 -14.83 7.16
C ASP A 86 6.72 -14.60 5.64
N SER A 87 5.53 -14.77 5.08
CA SER A 87 5.27 -14.72 3.63
C SER A 87 5.16 -13.31 3.03
N TYR A 88 5.59 -12.28 3.75
CA TYR A 88 5.43 -10.87 3.38
C TYR A 88 6.69 -10.27 2.76
N TYR A 89 6.53 -9.44 1.73
CA TYR A 89 7.64 -8.61 1.24
C TYR A 89 7.88 -7.42 2.18
N ASN A 90 9.11 -7.29 2.70
CA ASN A 90 9.49 -6.12 3.50
C ASN A 90 9.49 -4.86 2.63
N LEU A 91 8.50 -3.99 2.82
CA LEU A 91 8.33 -2.79 2.02
C LEU A 91 9.48 -1.81 2.30
N PRO A 92 10.21 -1.36 1.25
CA PRO A 92 11.26 -0.37 1.43
C PRO A 92 10.69 0.98 1.91
N GLN A 93 11.36 1.54 2.91
CA GLN A 93 11.00 2.81 3.56
C GLN A 93 10.84 3.98 2.59
N LEU A 94 11.54 3.98 1.45
CA LEU A 94 11.46 5.03 0.43
C LEU A 94 10.04 5.28 -0.08
N VAL A 95 9.16 4.27 -0.02
CA VAL A 95 7.77 4.38 -0.48
C VAL A 95 6.98 5.38 0.37
N PHE A 96 7.28 5.48 1.67
CA PHE A 96 6.60 6.40 2.60
C PHE A 96 6.94 7.89 2.39
N TYR A 97 7.84 8.20 1.46
CA TYR A 97 8.30 9.56 1.19
C TYR A 97 8.05 10.00 -0.27
N ALA A 98 7.24 9.23 -1.02
CA ALA A 98 6.87 9.53 -2.39
C ALA A 98 5.79 10.63 -2.44
N LYS A 99 6.22 11.90 -2.44
CA LYS A 99 5.34 13.08 -2.28
C LYS A 99 4.27 13.24 -3.35
N SER A 100 4.54 12.76 -4.57
CA SER A 100 3.70 12.94 -5.75
C SER A 100 2.64 11.84 -5.93
N MET A 101 2.70 10.80 -5.10
CA MET A 101 1.86 9.61 -5.23
C MET A 101 0.43 9.91 -4.75
N ALA A 102 -0.55 9.70 -5.63
CA ALA A 102 -1.97 9.81 -5.34
C ALA A 102 -2.62 8.48 -4.92
N LEU A 103 -2.08 7.34 -5.37
CA LEU A 103 -2.60 6.00 -5.04
C LEU A 103 -1.49 5.06 -4.60
N LEU A 104 -1.70 4.40 -3.47
CA LEU A 104 -0.85 3.32 -2.95
C LEU A 104 -1.70 2.07 -2.68
N GLU A 105 -1.41 0.99 -3.42
CA GLU A 105 -2.02 -0.32 -3.22
C GLU A 105 -0.94 -1.34 -2.88
N LEU A 106 -1.07 -2.00 -1.73
CA LEU A 106 -0.13 -2.99 -1.23
C LEU A 106 -0.86 -4.31 -0.94
N ASP A 107 -0.30 -5.40 -1.44
CA ASP A 107 -0.75 -6.77 -1.21
C ASP A 107 0.42 -7.64 -0.74
N SER A 108 0.25 -8.40 0.34
CA SER A 108 1.28 -9.28 0.91
C SER A 108 2.58 -8.55 1.29
N CYS A 109 2.47 -7.40 1.95
CA CYS A 109 3.62 -6.57 2.36
C CYS A 109 3.75 -6.50 3.88
N LYS A 110 4.99 -6.45 4.37
CA LYS A 110 5.31 -6.10 5.76
C LYS A 110 5.77 -4.65 5.82
N LEU A 111 5.14 -3.88 6.71
CA LEU A 111 5.44 -2.48 6.93
C LEU A 111 6.16 -2.36 8.26
N GLU A 112 7.40 -1.89 8.23
CA GLU A 112 8.17 -1.58 9.42
C GLU A 112 7.95 -0.12 9.82
N SER A 113 8.15 0.17 11.11
CA SER A 113 8.13 1.53 11.65
C SER A 113 8.88 2.51 10.74
N PRO A 114 8.21 3.58 10.28
CA PRO A 114 8.87 4.62 9.53
C PRO A 114 10.08 5.17 10.29
N ARG A 115 11.21 5.36 9.60
CA ARG A 115 12.43 5.95 10.23
C ARG A 115 12.29 7.44 10.57
N GLY A 116 11.19 8.07 10.16
CA GLY A 116 10.86 9.46 10.40
C GLY A 116 9.42 9.72 10.00
N ASN A 117 9.01 10.99 10.01
CA ASN A 117 7.64 11.36 9.67
C ASN A 117 7.34 11.00 8.21
N VAL A 118 6.29 10.21 8.00
CA VAL A 118 5.78 9.85 6.67
C VAL A 118 5.39 11.11 5.91
N ILE A 119 5.71 11.18 4.60
CA ILE A 119 5.45 12.34 3.75
C ILE A 119 4.78 11.90 2.45
N LEU A 120 3.50 11.53 2.56
CA LEU A 120 2.65 11.12 1.44
C LEU A 120 1.64 12.23 1.13
N SER A 121 2.18 13.42 0.83
CA SER A 121 1.42 14.68 0.80
C SER A 121 0.28 14.71 -0.23
N CYS A 122 0.40 13.95 -1.33
CA CYS A 122 -0.60 13.88 -2.39
C CYS A 122 -1.51 12.64 -2.31
N LEU A 123 -1.32 11.76 -1.33
CA LEU A 123 -2.01 10.47 -1.32
C LEU A 123 -3.51 10.66 -1.07
N MET A 124 -4.31 10.18 -2.01
CA MET A 124 -5.78 10.23 -2.00
C MET A 124 -6.38 8.84 -1.74
N GLU A 125 -5.73 7.77 -2.20
CA GLU A 125 -6.21 6.40 -2.04
C GLU A 125 -5.14 5.49 -1.42
N LEU A 126 -5.51 4.82 -0.33
CA LEU A 126 -4.67 3.84 0.35
C LEU A 126 -5.41 2.50 0.43
N CYS A 127 -4.83 1.48 -0.19
CA CYS A 127 -5.36 0.12 -0.19
C CYS A 127 -4.31 -0.83 0.40
N LEU A 128 -4.61 -1.43 1.54
CA LEU A 128 -3.77 -2.43 2.20
C LEU A 128 -4.51 -3.77 2.20
N ARG A 129 -3.90 -4.81 1.63
CA ARG A 129 -4.45 -6.17 1.58
C ARG A 129 -3.39 -7.15 2.07
N HIS A 130 -3.75 -8.06 2.98
CA HIS A 130 -2.81 -9.06 3.51
C HIS A 130 -1.50 -8.39 3.96
N VAL A 131 -1.59 -7.43 4.87
CA VAL A 131 -0.42 -6.63 5.30
C VAL A 131 -0.05 -6.98 6.74
N CYS A 132 1.24 -7.12 7.02
CA CYS A 132 1.77 -7.22 8.38
C CYS A 132 2.23 -5.84 8.86
N ALA A 133 1.50 -5.25 9.82
CA ALA A 133 1.77 -3.95 10.41
C ALA A 133 1.10 -3.86 11.78
N ASP A 134 1.74 -3.19 12.75
CA ASP A 134 1.13 -2.90 14.03
C ASP A 134 0.32 -1.58 14.01
N ASP A 135 -0.42 -1.33 15.10
CA ASP A 135 -1.25 -0.14 15.29
C ASP A 135 -0.47 1.18 15.06
N GLN A 136 0.78 1.24 15.54
CA GLN A 136 1.60 2.45 15.46
C GLN A 136 2.07 2.70 14.03
N VAL A 137 2.48 1.66 13.30
CA VAL A 137 2.88 1.75 11.89
C VAL A 137 1.73 2.30 11.04
N ILE A 138 0.51 1.79 11.23
CA ILE A 138 -0.67 2.27 10.49
C ILE A 138 -0.99 3.72 10.87
N LYS A 139 -0.92 4.07 12.16
CA LYS A 139 -1.14 5.44 12.63
C LYS A 139 -0.14 6.43 12.02
N ASP A 140 1.15 6.08 12.02
CA ASP A 140 2.21 6.91 11.45
C ASP A 140 2.03 7.09 9.94
N LEU A 141 1.67 6.02 9.22
CA LEU A 141 1.34 6.09 7.80
C LEU A 141 0.21 7.08 7.51
N LEU A 142 -0.91 6.95 8.22
CA LEU A 142 -2.08 7.80 8.02
C LEU A 142 -1.82 9.27 8.42
N SER A 143 -0.96 9.51 9.41
CA SER A 143 -0.58 10.87 9.81
C SER A 143 0.14 11.66 8.71
N GLY A 144 0.81 10.96 7.79
CA GLY A 144 1.52 11.54 6.66
C GLY A 144 0.66 11.81 5.42
N CYS A 145 -0.66 11.55 5.47
CA CYS A 145 -1.57 11.55 4.31
C CYS A 145 -2.68 12.62 4.46
N PRO A 146 -2.38 13.93 4.35
CA PRO A 146 -3.35 15.00 4.61
C PRO A 146 -4.48 15.10 3.58
N LEU A 147 -4.33 14.47 2.40
CA LEU A 147 -5.28 14.53 1.30
C LEU A 147 -6.11 13.25 1.12
N ILE A 148 -5.98 12.28 2.03
CA ILE A 148 -6.59 10.96 1.90
C ILE A 148 -8.12 11.06 1.81
N GLU A 149 -8.69 10.44 0.78
CA GLU A 149 -10.13 10.40 0.51
C GLU A 149 -10.70 8.99 0.67
N PHE A 150 -9.89 7.96 0.38
CA PHE A 150 -10.28 6.56 0.46
C PHE A 150 -9.23 5.73 1.20
N ILE A 151 -9.68 4.95 2.18
CA ILE A 151 -8.86 3.97 2.89
C ILE A 151 -9.57 2.61 2.83
N SER A 152 -8.85 1.58 2.40
CA SER A 152 -9.29 0.19 2.49
C SER A 152 -8.21 -0.65 3.16
N ILE A 153 -8.56 -1.31 4.26
CA ILE A 153 -7.68 -2.23 4.99
C ILE A 153 -8.35 -3.61 4.99
N ILE A 154 -7.72 -4.61 4.40
CA ILE A 154 -8.23 -5.97 4.28
C ILE A 154 -7.18 -6.90 4.87
N SER A 155 -7.55 -7.64 5.92
CA SER A 155 -6.70 -8.65 6.56
C SER A 155 -5.32 -8.08 6.92
N CYS A 156 -5.27 -7.16 7.90
CA CYS A 156 -4.02 -6.58 8.38
C CYS A 156 -3.55 -7.30 9.66
N GLN A 157 -2.54 -8.17 9.52
CA GLN A 157 -1.97 -8.90 10.65
C GLN A 157 -1.17 -7.93 11.55
N GLY A 158 -1.46 -7.95 12.85
CA GLY A 158 -0.83 -7.09 13.84
C GLY A 158 -1.65 -5.86 14.24
N LEU A 159 -2.72 -5.56 13.50
CA LEU A 159 -3.65 -4.46 13.79
C LEU A 159 -4.71 -4.91 14.80
N LYS A 160 -4.69 -4.32 15.99
CA LYS A 160 -5.66 -4.57 17.08
C LYS A 160 -6.50 -3.34 17.41
N HIS A 161 -5.88 -2.16 17.36
CA HIS A 161 -6.51 -0.90 17.69
C HIS A 161 -6.25 0.12 16.59
N LEU A 162 -7.23 0.27 15.69
CA LEU A 162 -7.14 1.24 14.62
C LEU A 162 -7.64 2.60 15.09
N GLU A 163 -6.72 3.56 15.18
CA GLU A 163 -7.02 4.96 15.47
C GLU A 163 -6.80 5.80 14.20
N LEU A 164 -7.88 6.30 13.61
CA LEU A 164 -7.78 7.22 12.49
C LEU A 164 -7.51 8.63 13.03
N PRO A 165 -6.41 9.29 12.60
CA PRO A 165 -6.17 10.69 12.93
C PRO A 165 -7.26 11.58 12.29
N ASN A 166 -7.20 12.88 12.53
CA ASN A 166 -8.14 13.82 11.92
C ASN A 166 -7.91 13.93 10.41
N LEU A 167 -8.60 13.07 9.64
CA LEU A 167 -8.54 12.98 8.19
C LEU A 167 -9.69 13.77 7.56
N GLY A 168 -9.54 15.10 7.49
CA GLY A 168 -10.62 16.03 7.11
C GLY A 168 -11.10 15.94 5.64
N LYS A 169 -10.45 15.12 4.80
CA LYS A 169 -10.88 14.85 3.42
C LYS A 169 -11.38 13.43 3.20
N LEU A 170 -11.33 12.58 4.22
CA LEU A 170 -11.74 11.18 4.09
C LEU A 170 -13.23 11.14 3.74
N LYS A 171 -13.55 10.40 2.68
CA LYS A 171 -14.92 10.19 2.19
C LYS A 171 -15.38 8.77 2.49
N GLU A 172 -14.49 7.81 2.34
CA GLU A 172 -14.83 6.40 2.46
C GLU A 172 -13.72 5.63 3.19
N PHE A 173 -14.15 4.86 4.18
CA PHE A 173 -13.27 4.02 4.99
C PHE A 173 -13.84 2.60 5.02
N LYS A 174 -13.01 1.62 4.64
CA LYS A 174 -13.33 0.21 4.67
C LYS A 174 -12.30 -0.53 5.50
N VAL A 175 -12.77 -1.36 6.43
CA VAL A 175 -11.92 -2.34 7.09
C VAL A 175 -12.62 -3.70 7.09
N TYR A 176 -11.90 -4.69 6.59
CA TYR A 176 -12.27 -6.08 6.66
C TYR A 176 -11.17 -6.80 7.43
N ASP A 177 -11.51 -7.37 8.58
CA ASP A 177 -10.53 -8.03 9.44
C ASP A 177 -10.82 -9.51 9.69
N GLU A 178 -9.76 -10.31 9.54
CA GLU A 178 -9.71 -11.75 9.79
C GLU A 178 -8.78 -12.11 10.95
N TYR A 179 -8.09 -11.14 11.55
CA TYR A 179 -6.99 -11.38 12.51
C TYR A 179 -7.27 -10.94 13.95
N GLY A 180 -8.47 -10.43 14.24
CA GLY A 180 -8.92 -10.10 15.60
C GLY A 180 -8.77 -8.62 15.96
N LEU A 181 -9.14 -7.72 15.04
CA LEU A 181 -9.30 -6.30 15.28
C LEU A 181 -10.28 -6.07 16.45
N GLU A 182 -9.79 -5.47 17.52
CA GLU A 182 -10.55 -5.32 18.75
C GLU A 182 -11.29 -3.98 18.81
N ARG A 183 -10.68 -2.91 18.27
CA ARG A 183 -11.23 -1.54 18.40
C ARG A 183 -10.95 -0.68 17.18
N VAL A 184 -11.92 0.18 16.86
CA VAL A 184 -11.79 1.20 15.82
C VAL A 184 -12.24 2.55 16.40
N TYR A 185 -11.32 3.52 16.40
CA TYR A 185 -11.54 4.88 16.85
C TYR A 185 -11.40 5.85 15.68
N ILE A 186 -12.45 6.63 15.41
CA ILE A 186 -12.48 7.58 14.30
C ILE A 186 -12.61 9.00 14.84
N HIS A 187 -11.53 9.79 14.78
CA HIS A 187 -11.49 11.16 15.33
C HIS A 187 -11.79 12.23 14.27
N GLY A 188 -12.87 12.99 14.47
CA GLY A 188 -13.12 14.24 13.73
C GLY A 188 -13.27 14.09 12.21
N VAL A 189 -13.51 12.86 11.72
CA VAL A 189 -13.44 12.54 10.30
C VAL A 189 -14.71 12.98 9.57
N SER A 190 -14.54 13.54 8.37
CA SER A 190 -15.61 13.95 7.46
C SER A 190 -16.22 12.79 6.65
N ALA A 191 -15.99 11.54 7.05
CA ALA A 191 -16.30 10.36 6.24
C ALA A 191 -17.80 10.27 5.96
N HIS A 192 -18.12 10.01 4.70
CA HIS A 192 -19.49 9.81 4.22
C HIS A 192 -19.92 8.35 4.32
N SER A 193 -18.99 7.42 4.15
CA SER A 193 -19.24 5.98 4.21
C SER A 193 -18.18 5.30 5.09
N VAL A 194 -18.63 4.46 6.00
CA VAL A 194 -17.79 3.58 6.80
C VAL A 194 -18.33 2.16 6.63
N ASP A 195 -17.47 1.22 6.27
CA ASP A 195 -17.80 -0.20 6.14
C ASP A 195 -16.83 -1.01 7.00
N ILE A 196 -17.35 -1.72 8.00
CA ILE A 196 -16.55 -2.46 8.98
C ILE A 196 -17.08 -3.88 9.03
N ILE A 197 -16.27 -4.83 8.57
CA ILE A 197 -16.59 -6.24 8.55
C ILE A 197 -15.50 -6.97 9.36
N ALA A 198 -15.91 -7.75 10.36
CA ALA A 198 -14.99 -8.55 11.17
C ALA A 198 -15.53 -9.97 11.32
N LEU A 199 -14.67 -10.98 11.12
CA LEU A 199 -15.10 -12.38 11.10
C LEU A 199 -15.22 -13.04 12.49
N HIS A 200 -14.49 -12.55 13.49
CA HIS A 200 -14.34 -13.25 14.78
C HIS A 200 -14.91 -12.49 15.98
N ILE A 201 -14.56 -11.21 16.11
CA ILE A 201 -15.01 -10.34 17.19
C ILE A 201 -15.53 -9.07 16.55
N LEU A 202 -16.73 -8.63 16.93
CA LEU A 202 -17.21 -7.30 16.53
C LEU A 202 -16.33 -6.26 17.23
N PRO A 203 -15.57 -5.44 16.51
CA PRO A 203 -14.72 -4.46 17.13
C PRO A 203 -15.58 -3.47 17.93
N HIS A 204 -15.04 -2.97 19.04
CA HIS A 204 -15.61 -1.80 19.69
C HIS A 204 -15.39 -0.59 18.78
N ILE A 205 -16.47 -0.13 18.16
CA ILE A 205 -16.46 0.98 17.21
C ILE A 205 -16.88 2.26 17.92
N ASN A 206 -16.00 3.26 17.92
CA ASN A 206 -16.32 4.61 18.36
C ASN A 206 -16.25 5.58 17.17
N ILE A 207 -17.43 5.92 16.66
CA ILE A 207 -17.66 6.87 15.56
C ILE A 207 -18.35 8.16 16.01
N ALA A 208 -18.32 8.48 17.32
CA ALA A 208 -19.06 9.62 17.88
C ALA A 208 -18.69 10.98 17.25
N ALA A 209 -17.55 11.06 16.55
CA ALA A 209 -17.08 12.27 15.88
C ALA A 209 -17.41 12.35 14.37
N CYS A 210 -17.98 11.31 13.75
CA CYS A 210 -18.30 11.26 12.32
C CYS A 210 -19.61 11.98 11.98
N LYS A 211 -19.59 13.32 11.92
CA LYS A 211 -20.80 14.15 11.71
C LYS A 211 -21.43 14.02 10.31
N ASN A 212 -20.68 13.55 9.32
CA ASN A 212 -21.11 13.51 7.91
C ASN A 212 -21.47 12.10 7.41
N LEU A 213 -21.59 11.13 8.33
CA LEU A 213 -21.83 9.74 7.99
C LEU A 213 -23.21 9.54 7.36
N LYS A 214 -23.23 9.02 6.13
CA LYS A 214 -24.44 8.68 5.38
C LYS A 214 -24.73 7.19 5.37
N LYS A 215 -23.68 6.37 5.47
CA LYS A 215 -23.76 4.90 5.46
C LYS A 215 -22.78 4.32 6.48
N LEU A 216 -23.29 3.39 7.30
CA LEU A 216 -22.56 2.48 8.17
C LEU A 216 -22.98 1.05 7.83
#